data_AF-A0A0S8EAS9-F1
#
_entry.id   AF-A0A0S8EAS9-F1
#
_cell.length_a   1.000
_cell.length_b   1.000
_cell.length_c   1.000
_cell.angle_alpha   90.00
_cell.angle_beta   90.00
_cell.angle_gamma   90.00
#
_symmetry.space_group_name_H-M   'P 1'
#
loop_
_entity.id
_entity.type
_entity.pdbx_description
1 polymer ?
#
loop_
_entity_poly.entity_id
_entity_poly.type
_entity_poly.pdbx_seq_one_letter_code
_entity_poly.pdbx_strand_id
1 'polypeptide(L)'
;MGYRIMRMCNLCFALLGLGLTSSGAEFMNQDEAKPLRKAVPEFRGQRNADGSWGLVLSGAGMASAEQRKPLKLEVWDETKGSVRTISGGYKTMAREGAGWTGAGRLTLGGGVSFAFEDRWQLRGDVLRLDRTVRVHGKAAGGFLSAAVLDVTARQRWPEVEWFAPGMIYGGFANLTDTAIGGRAHYRPSDFSVRIREDRLPAPLMLARFEDGSSLAVLNPAPRGDTTAADANDVKAVPMVDERFQFGAIGAEERGKALSLGYWYPGSEGEVTYAGNTYPGGPAARAK
;
A
#
# COMPACT_ATOMS: atom_id res chain seq x y z
N MET A 1 5.37 31.72 -7.41
CA MET A 1 5.79 30.39 -7.90
C MET A 1 6.09 29.55 -6.66
N GLY A 2 5.11 28.80 -6.15
CA GLY A 2 5.23 28.06 -4.89
C GLY A 2 5.67 26.62 -5.14
N TYR A 3 6.56 26.10 -4.31
CA TYR A 3 6.93 24.69 -4.27
C TYR A 3 6.37 24.12 -2.98
N ARG A 4 5.60 23.03 -3.06
CA ARG A 4 5.18 22.25 -1.87
C ARG A 4 5.88 20.91 -1.87
N ILE A 5 6.33 20.49 -0.69
CA ILE A 5 7.01 19.22 -0.47
C ILE A 5 6.11 18.37 0.42
N MET A 6 5.64 17.25 -0.10
CA MET A 6 5.04 16.18 0.67
C MET A 6 6.11 15.12 0.93
N ARG A 7 6.32 14.76 2.20
CA ARG A 7 7.22 13.68 2.58
C ARG A 7 6.43 12.55 3.21
N MET A 8 6.68 11.34 2.72
CA MET A 8 6.25 10.10 3.31
C MET A 8 7.50 9.42 3.83
N CYS A 9 7.79 9.64 5.11
CA CYS A 9 8.97 9.08 5.75
C CYS A 9 8.62 7.72 6.37
N ASN A 10 9.46 6.72 6.07
CA ASN A 10 9.58 5.47 6.80
C ASN A 10 8.52 4.39 6.54
N LEU A 11 7.96 4.28 5.33
CA LEU A 11 7.11 3.13 5.02
C LEU A 11 7.95 1.85 4.96
N CYS A 12 7.50 0.76 5.59
CA CYS A 12 8.19 -0.53 5.58
C CYS A 12 7.32 -1.62 4.94
N PHE A 13 7.91 -2.37 4.02
CA PHE A 13 7.41 -3.65 3.54
C PHE A 13 8.23 -4.75 4.19
N ALA A 14 7.59 -5.71 4.87
CA ALA A 14 8.27 -6.80 5.56
C ALA A 14 7.87 -8.15 4.95
N LEU A 15 8.84 -9.05 4.78
CA LEU A 15 8.66 -10.39 4.22
C LEU A 15 8.96 -11.47 5.26
N LEU A 16 7.95 -11.93 5.99
CA LEU A 16 8.17 -12.96 7.01
C LEU A 16 7.89 -14.34 6.44
N GLY A 17 8.93 -15.15 6.26
CA GLY A 17 8.80 -16.61 6.20
C GLY A 17 8.86 -17.18 7.61
N LEU A 18 7.72 -17.49 8.21
CA LEU A 18 7.64 -18.17 9.50
C LEU A 18 7.36 -19.66 9.25
N GLY A 19 8.41 -20.48 9.32
CA GLY A 19 8.25 -21.92 9.56
C GLY A 19 7.92 -22.12 11.03
N LEU A 20 6.63 -22.08 11.38
CA LEU A 20 6.18 -22.51 12.70
C LEU A 20 6.22 -24.04 12.74
N THR A 21 7.24 -24.63 13.35
CA THR A 21 7.18 -26.01 13.81
C THR A 21 6.40 -26.01 15.12
N SER A 22 5.22 -26.61 15.13
CA SER A 22 4.44 -26.82 16.34
C SER A 22 5.18 -27.79 17.27
N SER A 23 5.58 -27.35 18.46
CA SER A 23 5.99 -28.26 19.52
C SER A 23 4.74 -28.82 20.21
N GLY A 24 4.33 -30.01 19.79
CA GLY A 24 3.35 -30.87 20.45
C GLY A 24 3.81 -32.31 20.29
N ALA A 25 3.87 -33.05 21.40
CA ALA A 25 4.60 -34.30 21.55
C ALA A 25 4.12 -35.44 20.62
N GLU A 26 5.13 -36.20 20.15
CA GLU A 26 5.15 -37.61 19.76
C GLU A 26 4.13 -38.15 18.73
N PHE A 27 4.60 -38.36 17.50
CA PHE A 27 4.67 -39.70 16.87
C PHE A 27 5.74 -39.69 15.77
N MET A 28 6.61 -40.70 15.80
CA MET A 28 7.68 -40.95 14.82
C MET A 28 7.16 -40.98 13.38
N ASN A 29 7.63 -40.05 12.55
CA ASN A 29 8.16 -40.38 11.23
C ASN A 29 9.23 -39.32 10.85
N GLN A 30 10.50 -39.70 10.95
CA GLN A 30 11.61 -38.88 10.47
C GLN A 30 11.72 -39.03 8.95
N ASP A 31 10.82 -38.37 8.22
CA ASP A 31 11.21 -37.83 6.92
C ASP A 31 11.91 -36.50 7.21
N GLU A 32 13.21 -36.44 6.92
CA GLU A 32 14.00 -35.23 7.04
C GLU A 32 13.36 -34.09 6.23
N ALA A 33 12.55 -33.27 6.89
CA ALA A 33 12.16 -31.98 6.36
C ALA A 33 13.44 -31.15 6.25
N LYS A 34 14.06 -31.18 5.06
CA LYS A 34 15.14 -30.28 4.67
C LYS A 34 14.75 -28.88 5.15
N PRO A 35 15.58 -28.20 5.97
CA PRO A 35 15.29 -26.84 6.34
C PRO A 35 15.13 -26.06 5.03
N LEU A 36 13.92 -25.55 4.78
CA LEU A 36 13.66 -24.66 3.66
C LEU A 36 14.71 -23.56 3.77
N ARG A 37 15.71 -23.58 2.89
CA ARG A 37 16.66 -22.48 2.75
C ARG A 37 15.80 -21.25 2.52
N LYS A 38 15.67 -20.40 3.54
CA LYS A 38 14.93 -19.16 3.46
C LYS A 38 15.65 -18.32 2.40
N ALA A 39 15.11 -18.31 1.19
CA ALA A 39 15.66 -17.49 0.13
C ALA A 39 15.65 -16.05 0.64
N VAL A 40 16.83 -15.42 0.63
CA VAL A 40 16.97 -14.04 1.07
C VAL A 40 16.30 -13.19 -0.01
N PRO A 41 15.32 -12.34 0.34
CA PRO A 41 14.68 -11.51 -0.66
C PRO A 41 15.70 -10.59 -1.33
N GLU A 42 15.53 -10.37 -2.62
CA GLU A 42 16.35 -9.48 -3.41
C GLU A 42 15.51 -8.34 -3.96
N PHE A 43 16.00 -7.11 -3.81
CA PHE A 43 15.37 -5.92 -4.35
C PHE A 43 16.21 -5.33 -5.50
N ARG A 44 15.58 -5.09 -6.65
CA ARG A 44 16.22 -4.49 -7.81
C ARG A 44 15.29 -3.57 -8.60
N GLY A 45 15.88 -2.62 -9.31
CA GLY A 45 15.20 -1.91 -10.39
C GLY A 45 15.01 -2.81 -11.62
N GLN A 46 13.86 -2.70 -12.28
CA GLN A 46 13.58 -3.38 -13.54
C GLN A 46 13.20 -2.36 -14.60
N ARG A 47 13.83 -2.44 -15.78
CA ARG A 47 13.47 -1.56 -16.89
C ARG A 47 12.21 -2.07 -17.60
N ASN A 48 11.23 -1.19 -17.74
CA ASN A 48 9.98 -1.45 -18.45
C ASN A 48 10.17 -1.37 -19.97
N ALA A 49 9.21 -1.90 -20.72
CA ALA A 49 9.21 -1.85 -22.18
C ALA A 49 9.17 -0.41 -22.74
N ASP A 50 8.56 0.53 -22.02
CA ASP A 50 8.52 1.96 -22.37
C ASP A 50 9.82 2.71 -22.01
N GLY A 51 10.83 2.01 -21.51
CA GLY A 51 12.13 2.56 -21.13
C GLY A 51 12.17 3.20 -19.74
N SER A 52 11.03 3.33 -19.05
CA SER A 52 10.97 3.73 -17.63
C SER A 52 11.40 2.59 -16.71
N TRP A 53 11.50 2.85 -15.40
CA TRP A 53 11.88 1.86 -14.41
C TRP A 53 10.74 1.55 -13.43
N GLY A 54 10.56 0.25 -13.17
CA GLY A 54 9.82 -0.29 -12.05
C GLY A 54 10.74 -0.99 -11.04
N LEU A 55 10.14 -1.75 -10.14
CA LEU A 55 10.80 -2.43 -9.03
C LEU A 55 10.39 -3.90 -8.98
N VAL A 56 11.30 -4.76 -8.53
CA VAL A 56 11.02 -6.17 -8.25
C VAL A 56 11.61 -6.56 -6.91
N LEU A 57 10.82 -7.30 -6.14
CA LEU A 57 11.18 -7.99 -4.92
C LEU A 57 11.03 -9.50 -5.16
N SER A 58 12.16 -10.20 -5.35
CA SER A 58 12.18 -11.62 -5.68
C SER A 58 12.75 -12.48 -4.56
N GLY A 59 12.53 -13.80 -4.63
CA GLY A 59 13.10 -14.76 -3.66
C GLY A 59 12.26 -14.91 -2.39
N ALA A 60 11.03 -14.40 -2.37
CA ALA A 60 10.16 -14.41 -1.20
C ALA A 60 9.00 -15.43 -1.30
N GLY A 61 9.15 -16.47 -2.12
CA GLY A 61 8.05 -17.40 -2.42
C GLY A 61 6.88 -16.69 -3.10
N MET A 62 5.66 -17.02 -2.71
CA MET A 62 4.43 -16.37 -3.18
C MET A 62 4.33 -14.91 -2.76
N ALA A 63 5.06 -14.47 -1.72
CA ALA A 63 5.18 -13.07 -1.32
C ALA A 63 6.09 -12.22 -2.22
N SER A 64 6.70 -12.81 -3.27
CA SER A 64 7.46 -12.03 -4.27
C SER A 64 6.54 -11.03 -4.96
N ALA A 65 7.01 -9.79 -5.13
CA ALA A 65 6.18 -8.69 -5.59
C ALA A 65 6.90 -7.77 -6.59
N GLU A 66 6.14 -7.01 -7.36
CA GLU A 66 6.66 -6.04 -8.33
C GLU A 66 5.86 -4.74 -8.30
N GLN A 67 6.47 -3.67 -8.82
CA GLN A 67 5.79 -2.40 -9.04
C GLN A 67 6.30 -1.77 -10.33
N ARG A 68 5.55 -1.95 -11.42
CA ARG A 68 5.96 -1.44 -12.75
C ARG A 68 5.87 0.07 -12.87
N LYS A 69 4.91 0.69 -12.19
CA LYS A 69 4.67 2.14 -12.24
C LYS A 69 4.72 2.75 -10.83
N PRO A 70 5.90 2.95 -10.25
CA PRO A 70 6.04 3.39 -8.87
C PRO A 70 5.55 4.81 -8.60
N LEU A 71 5.54 5.66 -9.64
CA LEU A 71 4.91 6.96 -9.56
C LEU A 71 3.41 6.73 -9.68
N LYS A 72 2.67 6.75 -8.56
CA LYS A 72 1.22 6.59 -8.56
C LYS A 72 0.58 7.72 -7.75
N LEU A 73 -0.39 8.38 -8.37
CA LEU A 73 -1.23 9.41 -7.79
C LEU A 73 -2.70 9.04 -7.95
N GLU A 74 -3.48 9.35 -6.94
CA GLU A 74 -4.93 9.45 -7.03
C GLU A 74 -5.30 10.91 -6.86
N VAL A 75 -6.05 11.48 -7.80
CA VAL A 75 -6.35 12.90 -7.86
C VAL A 75 -7.87 13.09 -7.82
N TRP A 76 -8.33 13.81 -6.80
CA TRP A 76 -9.71 14.24 -6.67
C TRP A 76 -9.99 15.42 -7.60
N ASP A 77 -10.91 15.20 -8.55
CA ASP A 77 -11.45 16.25 -9.41
C ASP A 77 -12.76 16.77 -8.78
N GLU A 78 -12.65 17.90 -8.09
CA GLU A 78 -13.76 18.55 -7.41
C GLU A 78 -14.89 18.93 -8.38
N THR A 79 -14.58 19.27 -9.63
CA THR A 79 -15.59 19.67 -10.61
C THR A 79 -16.43 18.50 -11.10
N LYS A 80 -15.83 17.31 -11.13
CA LYS A 80 -16.50 16.07 -11.58
C LYS A 80 -16.99 15.21 -10.43
N GLY A 81 -16.65 15.54 -9.19
CA GLY A 81 -16.93 14.70 -8.03
C GLY A 81 -16.34 13.29 -8.17
N SER A 82 -15.16 13.14 -8.78
CA SER A 82 -14.56 11.82 -9.04
C SER A 82 -13.05 11.79 -8.80
N VAL A 83 -12.53 10.60 -8.51
CA VAL A 83 -11.09 10.33 -8.39
C VAL A 83 -10.57 9.77 -9.71
N ARG A 84 -9.44 10.29 -10.18
CA ARG A 84 -8.66 9.69 -11.28
C ARG A 84 -7.32 9.17 -10.80
N THR A 85 -6.92 8.02 -11.30
CA THR A 85 -5.56 7.49 -11.07
C THR A 85 -4.63 7.90 -12.21
N ILE A 86 -3.43 8.37 -11.87
CA ILE A 86 -2.36 8.66 -12.83
C ILE A 86 -1.12 7.91 -12.36
N SER A 87 -0.43 7.23 -13.29
CA SER A 87 0.76 6.46 -12.94
C SER A 87 1.83 6.43 -14.03
N GLY A 88 3.08 6.18 -13.63
CA GLY A 88 4.24 6.04 -14.51
C GLY A 88 5.43 5.37 -13.81
N GLY A 89 6.40 4.90 -14.59
CA GLY A 89 7.67 4.41 -14.07
C GLY A 89 8.63 5.54 -13.69
N TYR A 90 9.69 5.24 -12.95
CA TYR A 90 10.77 6.19 -12.76
C TYR A 90 11.47 6.48 -14.09
N LYS A 91 11.94 7.72 -14.25
CA LYS A 91 12.82 8.09 -15.35
C LYS A 91 14.23 7.54 -15.14
N THR A 92 14.70 7.59 -13.90
CA THR A 92 16.03 7.14 -13.49
C THR A 92 15.94 6.25 -12.27
N MET A 93 16.79 5.23 -12.22
CA MET A 93 16.95 4.34 -11.09
C MET A 93 18.44 4.13 -10.90
N ALA A 94 18.97 4.58 -9.76
CA ALA A 94 20.39 4.51 -9.45
C ALA A 94 20.61 3.75 -8.15
N ARG A 95 21.71 3.00 -8.06
CA ARG A 95 22.13 2.36 -6.82
C ARG A 95 22.97 3.37 -6.02
N GLU A 96 22.61 3.58 -4.76
CA GLU A 96 23.30 4.49 -3.84
C GLU A 96 23.68 3.71 -2.58
N GLY A 97 24.95 3.27 -2.52
CA GLY A 97 25.42 2.38 -1.46
C GLY A 97 24.65 1.06 -1.43
N ALA A 98 24.03 0.75 -0.28
CA ALA A 98 23.19 -0.43 -0.10
C ALA A 98 21.72 -0.23 -0.54
N GLY A 99 21.34 0.99 -0.93
CA GLY A 99 19.99 1.34 -1.35
C GLY A 99 19.88 1.67 -2.83
N TRP A 100 18.67 2.06 -3.23
CA TRP A 100 18.37 2.57 -4.56
C TRP A 100 17.58 3.86 -4.50
N THR A 101 17.82 4.75 -5.45
CA THR A 101 17.09 6.00 -5.62
C THR A 101 16.41 6.01 -6.98
N GLY A 102 15.08 6.02 -6.95
CA GLY A 102 14.20 6.14 -8.11
C GLY A 102 13.66 7.56 -8.23
N ALA A 103 13.72 8.16 -9.41
CA ALA A 103 13.22 9.51 -9.63
C ALA A 103 12.45 9.65 -10.94
N GLY A 104 11.42 10.50 -10.94
CA GLY A 104 10.62 10.76 -12.13
C GLY A 104 9.59 11.85 -11.93
N ARG A 105 8.72 12.05 -12.91
CA ARG A 105 7.72 13.12 -12.89
C ARG A 105 6.42 12.66 -13.51
N LEU A 106 5.30 13.01 -12.89
CA LEU A 106 3.97 12.96 -13.48
C LEU A 106 3.49 14.39 -13.75
N THR A 107 2.86 14.60 -14.89
CA THR A 107 2.30 15.90 -15.29
C THR A 107 0.79 15.78 -15.38
N LEU A 108 0.09 16.74 -14.78
CA LEU A 108 -1.33 16.97 -14.95
C LEU A 108 -1.55 18.13 -15.94
N GLY A 109 -2.74 18.19 -16.53
CA GLY A 109 -3.17 19.38 -17.29
C GLY A 109 -3.12 20.65 -16.45
N GLY A 110 -3.10 21.81 -17.11
CA GLY A 110 -3.09 23.12 -16.42
C GLY A 110 -1.74 23.48 -15.78
N GLY A 111 -0.63 22.86 -16.21
CA GLY A 111 0.72 23.18 -15.74
C GLY A 111 1.07 22.62 -14.36
N VAL A 112 0.27 21.70 -13.83
CA VAL A 112 0.55 21.03 -12.55
C VAL A 112 1.46 19.83 -12.79
N SER A 113 2.50 19.65 -11.95
CA SER A 113 3.36 18.48 -12.02
C SER A 113 3.84 18.02 -10.64
N PHE A 114 4.19 16.74 -10.58
CA PHE A 114 4.61 16.04 -9.37
C PHE A 114 5.96 15.38 -9.65
N ALA A 115 7.02 15.90 -9.04
CA ALA A 115 8.35 15.30 -9.10
C ALA A 115 8.54 14.36 -7.91
N PHE A 116 8.88 13.12 -8.20
CA PHE A 116 9.07 12.05 -7.23
C PHE A 116 10.55 11.74 -7.05
N GLU A 117 10.92 11.49 -5.80
CA GLU A 117 12.20 10.93 -5.40
C GLU A 117 11.91 9.89 -4.31
N ASP A 118 12.19 8.63 -4.62
CA ASP A 118 11.98 7.49 -3.74
C ASP A 118 13.33 6.86 -3.41
N ARG A 119 13.64 6.75 -2.12
CA ARG A 119 14.80 6.01 -1.61
C ARG A 119 14.35 4.69 -1.03
N TRP A 120 14.85 3.61 -1.60
CA TRP A 120 14.58 2.24 -1.22
C TRP A 120 15.79 1.64 -0.52
N GLN A 121 15.57 0.98 0.62
CA GLN A 121 16.62 0.28 1.35
C GLN A 121 16.11 -1.08 1.81
N LEU A 122 16.78 -2.15 1.37
CA LEU A 122 16.52 -3.50 1.86
C LEU A 122 17.49 -3.81 3.01
N ARG A 123 16.96 -4.21 4.17
CA ARG A 123 17.73 -4.71 5.30
C ARG A 123 17.10 -6.02 5.79
N GLY A 124 17.79 -7.13 5.55
CA GLY A 124 17.21 -8.46 5.80
C GLY A 124 15.96 -8.65 4.93
N ASP A 125 14.82 -8.83 5.58
CA ASP A 125 13.51 -9.00 4.96
C ASP A 125 12.63 -7.74 5.01
N VAL A 126 13.19 -6.59 5.39
CA VAL A 126 12.48 -5.30 5.44
C VAL A 126 12.96 -4.36 4.35
N LEU A 127 12.05 -4.03 3.42
CA LEU A 127 12.23 -3.01 2.39
C LEU A 127 11.60 -1.69 2.87
N ARG A 128 12.44 -0.69 3.13
CA ARG A 128 12.02 0.66 3.55
C ARG A 128 11.94 1.60 2.36
N LEU A 129 10.89 2.41 2.32
CA LEU A 129 10.69 3.54 1.41
C LEU A 129 10.72 4.87 2.18
N ASP A 130 11.55 5.78 1.72
CA ASP A 130 11.41 7.22 1.97
C ASP A 130 11.04 7.90 0.65
N ARG A 131 9.85 8.50 0.59
CA ARG A 131 9.33 9.17 -0.61
C ARG A 131 9.20 10.66 -0.37
N THR A 132 9.72 11.43 -1.32
CA THR A 132 9.46 12.86 -1.44
C THR A 132 8.70 13.13 -2.73
N VAL A 133 7.56 13.80 -2.62
CA VAL A 133 6.79 14.32 -3.76
C VAL A 133 6.79 15.84 -3.72
N ARG A 134 7.38 16.46 -4.74
CA ARG A 134 7.40 17.91 -4.92
C ARG A 134 6.34 18.30 -5.93
N VAL A 135 5.43 19.17 -5.52
CA VAL A 135 4.32 19.65 -6.36
C VAL A 135 4.66 21.03 -6.91
N HIS A 136 4.44 21.20 -8.22
CA HIS A 136 4.55 22.48 -8.91
C HIS A 136 3.24 22.81 -9.61
N GLY A 137 2.86 24.07 -9.61
CA GLY A 137 1.60 24.54 -10.18
C GLY A 137 0.47 24.55 -9.16
N LYS A 138 -0.72 24.96 -9.60
CA LYS A 138 -1.91 25.10 -8.75
C LYS A 138 -3.15 24.67 -9.52
N ALA A 139 -4.00 23.87 -8.88
CA ALA A 139 -5.30 23.46 -9.39
C ALA A 139 -6.28 23.25 -8.22
N ALA A 140 -7.58 23.22 -8.51
CA ALA A 140 -8.60 22.80 -7.55
C ALA A 140 -8.52 21.29 -7.27
N GLY A 141 -9.18 20.85 -6.19
CA GLY A 141 -9.17 19.46 -5.75
C GLY A 141 -7.95 19.08 -4.89
N GLY A 142 -7.68 17.77 -4.84
CA GLY A 142 -6.66 17.19 -3.98
C GLY A 142 -6.01 15.93 -4.56
N PHE A 143 -4.99 15.40 -3.87
CA PHE A 143 -4.30 14.19 -4.31
C PHE A 143 -3.79 13.33 -3.16
N LEU A 144 -3.53 12.06 -3.49
CA LEU A 144 -2.80 11.08 -2.68
C LEU A 144 -1.65 10.54 -3.52
N SER A 145 -0.54 10.20 -2.89
CA SER A 145 0.53 9.38 -3.47
C SER A 145 0.41 7.95 -2.96
N ALA A 146 0.54 6.97 -3.86
CA ALA A 146 0.42 5.56 -3.51
C ALA A 146 1.72 4.80 -3.74
N ALA A 147 2.11 3.95 -2.79
CA ALA A 147 3.15 2.94 -2.92
C ALA A 147 2.48 1.57 -2.78
N VAL A 148 2.42 0.82 -3.88
CA VAL A 148 1.62 -0.41 -3.99
C VAL A 148 2.49 -1.45 -4.69
N LEU A 149 2.65 -2.61 -4.05
CA LEU A 149 3.34 -3.76 -4.61
C LEU A 149 2.32 -4.78 -5.07
N ASP A 150 2.42 -5.20 -6.33
CA ASP A 150 1.62 -6.26 -6.91
C ASP A 150 2.30 -7.60 -6.62
N VAL A 151 1.59 -8.52 -5.99
CA VAL A 151 2.06 -9.88 -5.76
C VAL A 151 2.21 -10.57 -7.12
N THR A 152 3.37 -11.15 -7.36
CA THR A 152 3.69 -11.80 -8.65
C THR A 152 2.99 -13.14 -8.81
N ALA A 153 2.77 -13.85 -7.70
CA ALA A 153 1.94 -15.05 -7.67
C ALA A 153 0.48 -14.66 -7.92
N ARG A 154 -0.19 -15.35 -8.85
CA ARG A 154 -1.62 -15.14 -9.08
C ARG A 154 -2.40 -15.69 -7.89
N GLN A 155 -3.03 -14.79 -7.15
CA GLN A 155 -3.82 -15.10 -5.97
C GLN A 155 -5.10 -14.26 -6.03
N ARG A 156 -6.18 -14.81 -5.49
CA ARG A 156 -7.42 -14.09 -5.22
C ARG A 156 -7.51 -13.80 -3.73
N TRP A 157 -8.30 -12.78 -3.37
CA TRP A 157 -8.53 -12.40 -1.99
C TRP A 157 -8.87 -13.58 -1.06
N PRO A 158 -9.77 -14.53 -1.43
CA PRO A 158 -10.17 -15.61 -0.53
C PRO A 158 -9.10 -16.70 -0.34
N GLU A 159 -8.02 -16.67 -1.12
CA GLU A 159 -6.91 -17.63 -1.08
C GLU A 159 -5.79 -17.17 -0.12
N VAL A 160 -5.92 -15.97 0.45
CA VAL A 160 -4.91 -15.35 1.30
C VAL A 160 -5.48 -15.16 2.70
N GLU A 161 -4.66 -15.49 3.69
CA GLU A 161 -4.96 -15.20 5.09
C GLU A 161 -4.51 -13.77 5.42
N TRP A 162 -5.47 -12.88 5.66
CA TRP A 162 -5.23 -11.47 5.87
C TRP A 162 -5.08 -11.12 7.34
N PHE A 163 -4.30 -10.10 7.68
CA PHE A 163 -4.24 -9.59 9.04
C PHE A 163 -4.08 -8.07 9.06
N ALA A 164 -5.04 -7.41 9.70
CA ALA A 164 -4.98 -6.00 10.05
C ALA A 164 -5.41 -5.86 11.52
N PRO A 165 -4.54 -5.41 12.45
CA PRO A 165 -4.82 -5.40 13.87
C PRO A 165 -6.16 -4.74 14.21
N GLY A 166 -7.01 -5.44 14.97
CA GLY A 166 -8.33 -4.95 15.36
C GLY A 166 -9.38 -4.91 14.25
N MET A 167 -9.05 -5.32 13.02
CA MET A 167 -9.92 -5.20 11.84
C MET A 167 -10.12 -6.52 11.10
N ILE A 168 -9.03 -7.24 10.77
CA ILE A 168 -9.06 -8.43 9.92
C ILE A 168 -8.19 -9.54 10.54
N TYR A 169 -8.76 -10.75 10.66
CA TYR A 169 -8.09 -11.93 11.24
C TYR A 169 -8.35 -13.17 10.37
N GLY A 170 -7.65 -13.29 9.26
CA GLY A 170 -7.72 -14.39 8.30
C GLY A 170 -8.72 -14.15 7.17
N GLY A 171 -9.20 -15.24 6.57
CA GLY A 171 -10.20 -15.23 5.51
C GLY A 171 -11.64 -14.96 5.98
N PHE A 172 -12.59 -15.00 5.04
CA PHE A 172 -14.01 -14.71 5.31
C PHE A 172 -14.66 -15.55 6.41
N ALA A 173 -14.14 -16.74 6.71
CA ALA A 173 -14.67 -17.59 7.78
C ALA A 173 -14.51 -16.98 9.18
N ASN A 174 -13.60 -16.02 9.32
CA ASN A 174 -13.27 -15.38 10.60
C ASN A 174 -13.83 -13.96 10.73
N LEU A 175 -14.60 -13.50 9.74
CA LEU A 175 -15.16 -12.15 9.68
C LEU A 175 -16.69 -12.24 9.61
N THR A 176 -17.36 -11.25 10.20
CA THR A 176 -18.77 -11.05 9.87
C THR A 176 -18.88 -10.55 8.42
N ASP A 177 -19.97 -10.91 7.75
CA ASP A 177 -20.12 -10.61 6.31
C ASP A 177 -19.96 -9.12 5.98
N THR A 178 -20.41 -8.23 6.86
CA THR A 178 -20.39 -6.77 6.67
C THR A 178 -19.16 -6.08 7.25
N ALA A 179 -18.26 -6.79 7.93
CA ALA A 179 -17.01 -6.21 8.43
C ALA A 179 -16.12 -5.70 7.28
N ILE A 180 -15.12 -4.89 7.62
CA ILE A 180 -14.04 -4.52 6.69
C ILE A 180 -13.35 -5.82 6.23
N GLY A 181 -13.21 -6.01 4.92
CA GLY A 181 -12.68 -7.26 4.35
C GLY A 181 -13.66 -8.45 4.40
N GLY A 182 -14.90 -8.22 4.84
CA GLY A 182 -15.97 -9.22 4.91
C GLY A 182 -16.54 -9.58 3.54
N ARG A 183 -17.22 -10.73 3.50
CA ARG A 183 -17.71 -11.35 2.26
C ARG A 183 -18.76 -10.51 1.52
N ALA A 184 -19.58 -9.72 2.22
CA ALA A 184 -20.67 -8.96 1.60
C ALA A 184 -20.16 -7.89 0.62
N HIS A 185 -18.92 -7.41 0.81
CA HIS A 185 -18.33 -6.39 -0.03
C HIS A 185 -17.46 -6.98 -1.15
N TYR A 186 -17.06 -8.25 -1.02
CA TYR A 186 -16.18 -8.92 -1.97
C TYR A 186 -16.79 -9.02 -3.38
N ARG A 187 -16.08 -8.44 -4.34
CA ARG A 187 -16.33 -8.61 -5.77
C ARG A 187 -15.07 -9.20 -6.41
N PRO A 188 -15.12 -10.42 -6.95
CA PRO A 188 -13.97 -11.03 -7.61
C PRO A 188 -13.38 -10.08 -8.65
N SER A 189 -12.05 -9.95 -8.65
CA SER A 189 -11.30 -9.05 -9.53
C SER A 189 -11.55 -7.55 -9.34
N ASP A 190 -12.35 -7.13 -8.35
CA ASP A 190 -12.67 -5.73 -8.09
C ASP A 190 -12.93 -5.47 -6.59
N PHE A 191 -11.94 -5.76 -5.76
CA PHE A 191 -12.06 -5.66 -4.31
C PHE A 191 -10.94 -4.81 -3.71
N SER A 192 -11.22 -3.95 -2.74
CA SER A 192 -10.22 -3.05 -2.16
C SER A 192 -10.55 -2.72 -0.71
N VAL A 193 -9.62 -3.06 0.17
CA VAL A 193 -9.67 -2.67 1.57
C VAL A 193 -8.58 -1.63 1.79
N ARG A 194 -8.96 -0.43 2.23
CA ARG A 194 -8.03 0.61 2.68
C ARG A 194 -8.52 1.19 4.00
N ILE A 195 -7.64 1.14 5.00
CA ILE A 195 -7.94 1.53 6.37
C ILE A 195 -6.99 2.68 6.72
N ARG A 196 -7.53 3.80 7.19
CA ARG A 196 -6.68 4.90 7.66
C ARG A 196 -5.90 4.47 8.89
N GLU A 197 -4.65 4.93 8.99
CA GLU A 197 -3.77 4.55 10.10
C GLU A 197 -4.25 5.06 11.46
N ASP A 198 -5.04 6.14 11.51
CA ASP A 198 -5.65 6.66 12.74
C ASP A 198 -6.82 5.79 13.25
N ARG A 199 -7.19 4.75 12.50
CA ARG A 199 -8.18 3.74 12.92
C ARG A 199 -7.58 2.39 13.25
N LEU A 200 -6.27 2.22 13.06
CA LEU A 200 -5.60 0.97 13.35
C LEU A 200 -4.85 1.06 14.69
N PRO A 201 -5.01 0.09 15.60
CA PRO A 201 -4.17 -0.02 16.80
C PRO A 201 -2.67 -0.06 16.46
N ALA A 202 -2.34 -0.70 15.34
CA ALA A 202 -1.02 -0.64 14.72
C ALA A 202 -1.21 -0.58 13.18
N PRO A 203 -0.66 0.43 12.48
CA PRO A 203 -0.80 0.57 11.04
C PRO A 203 -0.04 -0.55 10.31
N LEU A 204 -0.72 -1.66 10.08
CA LEU A 204 -0.17 -2.85 9.46
C LEU A 204 -1.27 -3.59 8.69
N MET A 205 -0.95 -4.05 7.49
CA MET A 205 -1.71 -5.04 6.73
C MET A 205 -0.75 -6.15 6.29
N LEU A 206 -1.12 -7.40 6.55
CA LEU A 206 -0.33 -8.57 6.23
C LEU A 206 -1.17 -9.53 5.38
N ALA A 207 -0.52 -10.09 4.36
CA ALA A 207 -0.98 -11.21 3.55
C ALA A 207 -0.11 -12.41 3.89
N ARG A 208 -0.71 -13.53 4.30
CA ARG A 208 -0.05 -14.82 4.42
C ARG A 208 -0.57 -15.75 3.31
N PHE A 209 0.37 -16.31 2.55
CA PHE A 209 0.09 -17.17 1.41
C PHE A 209 0.15 -18.65 1.78
N GLU A 210 -0.36 -19.50 0.89
CA GLU A 210 -0.45 -20.96 1.07
C GLU A 210 0.92 -21.61 1.30
N ASP A 211 1.98 -21.12 0.64
CA ASP A 211 3.36 -21.59 0.82
C ASP A 211 4.00 -21.16 2.16
N GLY A 212 3.25 -20.48 3.02
CA GLY A 212 3.71 -19.97 4.32
C GLY A 212 4.53 -18.69 4.25
N SER A 213 4.81 -18.16 3.04
CA SER A 213 5.38 -16.83 2.89
C SER A 213 4.36 -15.75 3.27
N SER A 214 4.85 -14.57 3.64
CA SER A 214 3.98 -13.43 3.90
C SER A 214 4.58 -12.12 3.41
N LEU A 215 3.70 -11.20 3.04
CA LEU A 215 4.03 -9.81 2.71
C LEU A 215 3.23 -8.90 3.63
N ALA A 216 3.91 -8.00 4.34
CA ALA A 216 3.28 -7.00 5.17
C ALA A 216 3.67 -5.58 4.74
N VAL A 217 2.73 -4.66 4.90
CA VAL A 217 2.95 -3.22 4.75
C VAL A 217 2.64 -2.57 6.09
N LEU A 218 3.56 -1.74 6.60
CA LEU A 218 3.34 -1.00 7.82
C LEU A 218 3.93 0.41 7.78
N ASN A 219 3.31 1.32 8.54
CA ASN A 219 3.92 2.59 8.91
C ASN A 219 4.39 2.50 10.38
N PRO A 220 5.70 2.48 10.66
CA PRO A 220 6.25 2.37 12.02
C PRO A 220 6.18 3.70 12.80
N ALA A 221 5.82 4.81 12.15
CA ALA A 221 5.71 6.13 12.78
C ALA A 221 4.47 6.87 12.25
N PRO A 222 3.25 6.35 12.50
CA PRO A 222 2.02 6.99 12.05
C PRO A 222 1.80 8.34 12.72
N ARG A 223 1.05 9.20 12.05
CA ARG A 223 0.60 10.49 12.56
C ARG A 223 -0.90 10.63 12.37
N GLY A 224 -1.66 10.08 13.32
CA GLY A 224 -3.13 10.08 13.29
C GLY A 224 -3.82 11.40 13.64
N ASP A 225 -3.09 12.52 13.69
CA ASP A 225 -3.67 13.83 13.98
C ASP A 225 -4.69 14.19 12.87
N THR A 226 -5.92 14.52 13.28
CA THR A 226 -6.97 14.98 12.36
C THR A 226 -7.60 16.30 12.82
N THR A 227 -8.68 16.72 12.15
CA THR A 227 -9.40 17.96 12.43
C THR A 227 -10.77 17.67 13.02
N ALA A 228 -11.32 18.62 13.78
CA ALA A 228 -12.70 18.50 14.27
C ALA A 228 -13.73 18.36 13.13
N ALA A 229 -13.45 18.91 11.95
CA ALA A 229 -14.33 18.74 10.80
C ALA A 229 -14.35 17.28 10.32
N ASP A 230 -13.18 16.65 10.19
CA ASP A 230 -13.05 15.24 9.82
C ASP A 230 -13.65 14.31 10.89
N ALA A 231 -13.37 14.56 12.17
CA ALA A 231 -13.89 13.73 13.26
C ALA A 231 -15.42 13.79 13.41
N ASN A 232 -16.05 14.89 12.98
CA ASN A 232 -17.50 15.07 13.03
C ASN A 232 -18.17 14.87 11.66
N ASP A 233 -17.43 14.40 10.65
CA ASP A 233 -18.02 14.15 9.33
C ASP A 233 -18.87 12.89 9.33
N VAL A 234 -20.19 13.09 9.36
CA VAL A 234 -21.18 12.02 9.21
C VAL A 234 -21.65 11.83 7.77
N LYS A 235 -21.16 12.66 6.83
CA LYS A 235 -21.59 12.69 5.43
C LYS A 235 -20.55 12.12 4.46
N ALA A 236 -19.37 11.72 4.94
CA ALA A 236 -18.26 11.23 4.14
C ALA A 236 -17.95 12.14 2.94
N VAL A 237 -17.86 13.44 3.20
CA VAL A 237 -17.54 14.41 2.16
C VAL A 237 -16.03 14.40 1.96
N PRO A 238 -15.52 14.31 0.71
CA PRO A 238 -14.09 14.42 0.44
C PRO A 238 -13.53 15.72 1.02
N MET A 239 -12.67 15.60 2.04
CA MET A 239 -12.03 16.74 2.68
C MET A 239 -10.62 16.92 2.14
N VAL A 240 -10.27 18.16 1.80
CA VAL A 240 -8.97 18.48 1.22
C VAL A 240 -8.21 19.44 2.14
N ASP A 241 -7.34 18.88 3.00
CA ASP A 241 -6.64 19.62 4.05
C ASP A 241 -5.15 19.25 4.13
N GLU A 242 -4.29 20.24 4.41
CA GLU A 242 -2.84 20.03 4.53
C GLU A 242 -2.43 19.47 5.90
N ARG A 243 -3.33 19.56 6.89
CA ARG A 243 -3.13 19.00 8.24
C ARG A 243 -3.25 17.47 8.24
N PHE A 244 -3.88 16.88 7.24
CA PHE A 244 -3.93 15.43 7.08
C PHE A 244 -2.54 14.92 6.73
N GLN A 245 -1.89 14.32 7.74
CA GLN A 245 -0.55 13.74 7.67
C GLN A 245 -0.58 12.26 8.06
N PHE A 246 -1.76 11.64 8.05
CA PHE A 246 -1.94 10.21 8.19
C PHE A 246 -2.05 9.55 6.82
N GLY A 247 -1.67 8.28 6.71
CA GLY A 247 -1.91 7.45 5.53
C GLY A 247 -3.08 6.47 5.66
N ALA A 248 -3.26 5.67 4.62
CA ALA A 248 -4.11 4.49 4.63
C ALA A 248 -3.30 3.28 4.19
N ILE A 249 -3.47 2.16 4.88
CA ILE A 249 -2.83 0.88 4.57
C ILE A 249 -3.92 -0.08 4.09
N GLY A 250 -3.57 -0.94 3.14
CA GLY A 250 -4.56 -1.82 2.57
C GLY A 250 -4.05 -2.81 1.54
N ALA A 251 -5.01 -3.50 0.94
CA ALA A 251 -4.79 -4.43 -0.14
C ALA A 251 -5.93 -4.33 -1.18
N GLU A 252 -5.61 -4.64 -2.43
CA GLU A 252 -6.55 -4.57 -3.55
C GLU A 252 -6.44 -5.81 -4.43
N GLU A 253 -7.57 -6.38 -4.82
CA GLU A 253 -7.68 -7.31 -5.94
C GLU A 253 -8.25 -6.54 -7.15
N ARG A 254 -7.46 -6.39 -8.21
CA ARG A 254 -7.86 -5.72 -9.45
C ARG A 254 -7.51 -6.59 -10.65
N GLY A 255 -8.52 -7.12 -11.34
CA GLY A 255 -8.32 -8.06 -12.43
C GLY A 255 -7.61 -9.32 -11.93
N LYS A 256 -6.35 -9.49 -12.33
CA LYS A 256 -5.50 -10.63 -11.95
C LYS A 256 -4.41 -10.25 -10.94
N ALA A 257 -4.35 -8.98 -10.54
CA ALA A 257 -3.36 -8.48 -9.60
C ALA A 257 -3.97 -8.47 -8.20
N LEU A 258 -3.24 -9.06 -7.25
CA LEU A 258 -3.44 -8.84 -5.83
C LEU A 258 -2.30 -7.95 -5.35
N SER A 259 -2.63 -6.86 -4.65
CA SER A 259 -1.64 -5.85 -4.30
C SER A 259 -1.77 -5.46 -2.84
N LEU A 260 -0.65 -5.11 -2.20
CA LEU A 260 -0.63 -4.49 -0.88
C LEU A 260 0.03 -3.12 -0.99
N GLY A 261 -0.44 -2.15 -0.21
CA GLY A 261 0.11 -0.81 -0.32
C GLY A 261 -0.27 0.18 0.75
N TYR A 262 0.21 1.39 0.51
CA TYR A 262 0.02 2.55 1.35
C TYR A 262 -0.29 3.78 0.50
N TRP A 263 -1.24 4.58 0.97
CA TRP A 263 -1.69 5.81 0.33
C TRP A 263 -1.46 6.99 1.28
N TYR A 264 -0.83 8.05 0.79
CA TYR A 264 -0.45 9.20 1.59
C TYR A 264 -0.76 10.56 0.92
N PRO A 265 -1.46 11.47 1.63
CA PRO A 265 -2.24 11.17 2.82
C PRO A 265 -3.32 10.12 2.52
N GLY A 266 -3.87 9.51 3.56
CA GLY A 266 -4.76 8.37 3.45
C GLY A 266 -6.19 8.80 3.21
N SER A 267 -6.86 8.13 2.27
CA SER A 267 -8.32 8.07 2.21
C SER A 267 -8.79 6.69 2.66
N GLU A 268 -10.01 6.61 3.12
CA GLU A 268 -10.70 5.33 3.35
C GLU A 268 -11.13 4.71 2.03
N GLY A 269 -11.11 3.38 2.01
CA GLY A 269 -11.61 2.58 0.91
C GLY A 269 -13.09 2.23 1.05
N GLU A 270 -13.41 1.00 0.65
CA GLU A 270 -14.74 0.41 0.51
C GLU A 270 -15.71 0.65 1.66
N VAL A 271 -15.22 0.69 2.90
CA VAL A 271 -16.02 0.99 4.08
C VAL A 271 -15.52 2.29 4.69
N THR A 272 -16.25 3.39 4.46
CA THR A 272 -16.06 4.63 5.21
C THR A 272 -17.00 4.66 6.40
N TYR A 273 -16.54 5.14 7.55
CA TYR A 273 -17.32 5.13 8.79
C TYR A 273 -18.35 6.29 8.81
N ALA A 274 -19.20 6.39 7.79
CA ALA A 274 -20.39 7.24 7.84
C ALA A 274 -21.54 6.51 8.55
N GLY A 275 -21.34 6.12 9.80
CA GLY A 275 -22.27 5.22 10.50
C GLY A 275 -22.36 3.84 9.83
N ASN A 276 -21.91 2.81 10.54
CA ASN A 276 -21.94 1.39 10.18
C ASN A 276 -21.50 0.89 8.78
N THR A 277 -21.31 1.66 7.70
CA THR A 277 -20.62 1.24 6.45
C THR A 277 -20.65 2.30 5.30
N TYR A 278 -19.59 2.41 4.46
CA TYR A 278 -19.49 3.01 3.08
C TYR A 278 -19.09 4.51 2.87
N PRO A 279 -18.62 4.96 1.66
CA PRO A 279 -17.22 5.11 1.19
C PRO A 279 -16.81 6.54 0.72
N GLY A 280 -15.54 6.95 0.89
CA GLY A 280 -14.95 8.11 0.21
C GLY A 280 -14.15 9.03 1.14
N GLY A 281 -13.02 8.54 1.67
CA GLY A 281 -12.24 9.31 2.64
C GLY A 281 -11.49 10.55 2.09
N PRO A 282 -10.79 11.27 2.98
CA PRO A 282 -10.18 12.58 2.71
C PRO A 282 -8.95 12.53 1.79
N ALA A 283 -8.57 13.66 1.20
CA ALA A 283 -7.40 13.84 0.33
C ALA A 283 -6.54 15.09 0.70
N ALA A 284 -5.31 15.23 0.15
CA ALA A 284 -4.45 16.40 0.42
C ALA A 284 -4.68 17.56 -0.53
N ARG A 285 -4.53 18.81 -0.05
CA ARG A 285 -4.60 20.03 -0.89
C ARG A 285 -3.28 20.34 -1.60
N ALA A 286 -3.33 20.50 -2.93
CA ALA A 286 -2.32 21.25 -3.66
C ALA A 286 -2.68 22.76 -3.62
N LYS A 287 -1.89 23.61 -2.96
CA LYS A 287 -1.97 25.07 -3.14
C LYS A 287 -0.71 25.59 -3.81
#